data_AF-A0A7C2EHJ9-F1
#
_entry.id   AF-A0A7C2EHJ9-F1
#
_cell.length_a   1.000
_cell.length_b   1.000
_cell.length_c   1.000
_cell.angle_alpha   90.00
_cell.angle_beta   90.00
_cell.angle_gamma   90.00
#
_symmetry.space_group_name_H-M   'P 1'
#
loop_
_entity.id
_entity.type
_entity.pdbx_description
1 polymer ?
#
loop_
_entity_poly.entity_id
_entity_poly.type
_entity_poly.pdbx_seq_one_letter_code
_entity_poly.pdbx_strand_id
1 'polypeptide(L)'
;MASDPRVIRKEEADREGVASMLFLPVRDSKGVNGLMQLYFSEGKKLGGEELAFLDALAELGGFILEKAEAQELLLRDAEDAHRDLLQMRKERRHFLSFLSMVTHDLKSPLVAVQGYLKVLLRKSADCLDERMIAGIRRSIQRLDAMMELVSDLLELSRLESGQMLYEFKTVSWEEVLGAAVEMAHELAEPKGITVATEIHRPLPEVFASDIRLQQLILNLVSNSVRFTPRGGRITIRARLENDAVIVGVEDEGTGIEPEKLPHIFEEFYKGDPESPEGTGLGLSICKRIVDQHHGAIWAESPVPETKKGTRVTFSIPVGVICRLEDKWLLEENVSPSLPGKPKGGKE
;
A
#
# COMPACT_ATOMS: atom_id res chain seq x y z
N MET A 1 50.90 -10.03 52.37
CA MET A 1 51.81 -8.96 51.92
C MET A 1 51.86 -8.97 50.41
N ALA A 2 51.06 -8.10 49.80
CA ALA A 2 51.04 -7.85 48.36
C ALA A 2 52.46 -7.58 47.83
N SER A 3 53.00 -8.53 47.06
CA SER A 3 54.37 -8.51 46.54
C SER A 3 54.47 -7.84 45.17
N ASP A 4 53.34 -7.55 44.53
CA ASP A 4 53.25 -6.96 43.20
C ASP A 4 53.30 -5.40 43.26
N PRO A 5 54.21 -4.74 42.52
CA PRO A 5 54.31 -3.28 42.49
C PRO A 5 53.10 -2.58 41.86
N ARG A 6 52.23 -3.31 41.15
CA ARG A 6 51.02 -2.74 40.51
C ARG A 6 49.88 -2.49 41.50
N VAL A 7 49.97 -3.01 42.73
CA VAL A 7 48.96 -2.83 43.78
C VAL A 7 49.14 -1.48 44.46
N ILE A 8 48.24 -0.54 44.16
CA ILE A 8 48.32 0.88 44.59
C ILE A 8 47.90 1.06 46.07
N ARG A 9 47.05 0.17 46.62
CA ARG A 9 46.55 0.23 48.02
C ARG A 9 46.87 -1.05 48.80
N LYS A 10 48.12 -1.20 49.26
CA LYS A 10 48.64 -2.45 49.84
C LYS A 10 47.95 -2.88 51.15
N GLU A 11 47.61 -1.95 52.04
CA GLU A 11 46.95 -2.28 53.32
C GLU A 11 45.50 -2.77 53.13
N GLU A 12 44.78 -2.19 52.15
CA GLU A 12 43.44 -2.65 51.77
C GLU A 12 43.49 -3.99 51.06
N ALA A 13 44.42 -4.15 50.11
CA ALA A 13 44.64 -5.39 49.38
C ALA A 13 45.02 -6.56 50.31
N ASP A 14 45.85 -6.31 51.34
CA ASP A 14 46.22 -7.33 52.33
C ASP A 14 45.03 -7.76 53.22
N ARG A 15 44.08 -6.86 53.52
CA ARG A 15 42.83 -7.22 54.23
C ARG A 15 41.87 -8.03 53.36
N GLU A 16 41.83 -7.75 52.06
CA GLU A 16 40.98 -8.44 51.08
C GLU A 16 41.65 -9.72 50.51
N GLY A 17 42.87 -10.02 50.94
CA GLY A 17 43.60 -11.22 50.52
C GLY A 17 44.12 -11.16 49.09
N VAL A 18 44.37 -9.97 48.53
CA VAL A 18 44.86 -9.75 47.16
C VAL A 18 46.39 -9.67 47.17
N ALA A 19 47.05 -10.59 46.48
CA ALA A 19 48.51 -10.66 46.38
C ALA A 19 49.07 -10.15 45.05
N SER A 20 48.31 -10.21 43.95
CA SER A 20 48.68 -9.64 42.65
C SER A 20 47.46 -9.20 41.85
N MET A 21 47.68 -8.31 40.86
CA MET A 21 46.60 -7.79 40.02
C MET A 21 47.01 -7.61 38.56
N LEU A 22 46.03 -7.72 37.66
CA LEU A 22 46.19 -7.49 36.23
C LEU A 22 45.10 -6.56 35.72
N PHE A 23 45.50 -5.65 34.84
CA PHE A 23 44.62 -4.71 34.15
C PHE A 23 44.62 -5.05 32.67
N LEU A 24 43.44 -5.28 32.09
CA LEU A 24 43.27 -5.60 30.69
C LEU A 24 42.32 -4.58 30.05
N PRO A 25 42.74 -3.88 28.98
CA PRO A 25 41.86 -2.96 28.29
C PRO A 25 40.75 -3.73 27.55
N VAL A 26 39.50 -3.39 27.81
CA VAL A 26 38.36 -3.86 27.02
C VAL A 26 38.24 -2.93 25.81
N ARG A 27 38.40 -3.49 24.61
CA ARG A 27 38.47 -2.74 23.35
C ARG A 27 37.32 -3.10 22.42
N ASP A 28 36.77 -2.09 21.76
CA ASP A 28 35.85 -2.25 20.65
C ASP A 28 36.48 -1.72 19.36
N SER A 29 35.70 -1.60 18.28
CA SER A 29 36.18 -1.04 17.01
C SER A 29 36.59 0.45 17.07
N LYS A 30 36.16 1.19 18.11
CA LYS A 30 36.36 2.64 18.28
C LYS A 30 37.52 2.97 19.24
N GLY A 31 37.90 2.05 20.12
CA GLY A 31 39.02 2.24 21.03
C GLY A 31 38.92 1.41 22.31
N VAL A 32 39.52 1.93 23.39
CA VAL A 32 39.42 1.32 24.73
C VAL A 32 38.16 1.86 25.40
N ASN A 33 37.12 1.03 25.52
CA ASN A 33 35.86 1.40 26.15
C ASN A 33 35.83 1.12 27.66
N GLY A 34 36.75 0.30 28.16
CA GLY A 34 36.77 -0.07 29.56
C GLY A 34 38.03 -0.79 29.97
N LEU A 35 38.05 -1.26 31.22
CA LEU A 35 39.23 -1.87 31.80
C LEU A 35 38.80 -2.99 32.75
N MET A 36 39.19 -4.22 32.43
CA MET A 36 38.93 -5.41 33.23
C MET A 36 40.06 -5.58 34.25
N GLN A 37 39.68 -5.68 35.52
CA GLN A 37 40.61 -5.89 36.63
C GLN A 37 40.48 -7.31 37.17
N LEU A 38 41.61 -8.00 37.24
CA LEU A 38 41.70 -9.33 37.81
C LEU A 38 42.57 -9.27 39.06
N TYR A 39 42.04 -9.79 40.17
CA TYR A 39 42.73 -9.89 41.44
C TYR A 39 43.04 -11.36 41.72
N PHE A 40 44.25 -11.63 42.22
CA PHE A 40 44.68 -12.97 42.57
C PHE A 40 45.10 -12.99 44.03
N SER A 41 44.71 -14.04 44.76
CA SER A 41 45.03 -14.21 46.17
C SER A 41 46.46 -14.67 46.44
N GLU A 42 47.16 -15.08 45.39
CA GLU A 42 48.57 -15.46 45.43
C GLU A 42 49.36 -14.66 44.38
N GLY A 43 50.69 -14.58 44.56
CA GLY A 43 51.58 -13.90 43.62
C GLY A 43 51.69 -14.68 42.30
N LYS A 44 50.76 -14.42 41.37
CA LYS A 44 50.67 -15.17 40.10
C LYS A 44 51.51 -14.46 39.02
N LYS A 45 52.53 -15.16 38.49
CA LYS A 45 53.21 -14.77 37.26
C LYS A 45 52.54 -15.47 36.08
N LEU A 46 51.81 -14.70 35.28
CA LEU A 46 51.10 -15.23 34.11
C LEU A 46 52.07 -15.47 32.96
N GLY A 47 51.95 -16.63 32.31
CA GLY A 47 52.68 -16.94 31.08
C GLY A 47 52.08 -16.26 29.84
N GLY A 48 52.75 -16.39 28.69
CA GLY A 48 52.27 -15.80 27.43
C GLY A 48 50.92 -16.34 26.96
N GLU A 49 50.67 -17.65 27.11
CA GLU A 49 49.40 -18.28 26.75
C GLU A 49 48.24 -17.82 27.65
N GLU A 50 48.47 -17.71 28.97
CA GLU A 50 47.45 -17.22 29.90
C GLU A 50 47.11 -15.74 29.64
N LEU A 51 48.10 -14.90 29.34
CA LEU A 51 47.87 -13.50 28.97
C LEU A 51 47.08 -13.39 27.66
N ALA A 52 47.44 -14.17 26.64
CA ALA A 52 46.72 -14.19 25.37
C ALA A 52 45.26 -14.62 25.53
N PHE A 53 44.99 -15.61 26.40
CA PHE A 53 43.62 -16.02 26.72
C PHE A 53 42.82 -14.90 27.40
N LEU A 54 43.42 -14.21 28.37
CA LEU A 54 42.74 -13.13 29.09
C LEU A 54 42.53 -11.89 28.21
N ASP A 55 43.47 -11.56 27.32
CA ASP A 55 43.31 -10.52 26.30
C ASP A 55 42.14 -10.86 25.36
N ALA A 56 42.04 -12.10 24.88
CA ALA A 56 40.92 -12.55 24.05
C ALA A 56 39.56 -12.43 24.77
N LEU A 57 39.51 -12.68 26.09
CA LEU A 57 38.29 -12.44 26.89
C LEU A 57 37.95 -10.95 26.98
N ALA A 58 38.93 -10.07 27.13
CA ALA A 58 38.72 -8.63 27.15
C ALA A 58 38.23 -8.09 25.80
N GLU A 59 38.77 -8.59 24.69
CA GLU A 59 38.30 -8.28 23.33
C GLU A 59 36.88 -8.77 23.08
N LEU A 60 36.56 -10.02 23.48
CA LEU A 60 35.21 -10.55 23.38
C LEU A 60 34.21 -9.71 24.18
N GLY A 61 34.58 -9.26 25.38
CA GLY A 61 33.76 -8.35 26.19
C GLY A 61 33.46 -7.03 25.48
N GLY A 62 34.47 -6.44 24.83
CA GLY A 62 34.29 -5.19 24.08
C GLY A 62 33.40 -5.36 22.85
N PHE A 63 33.58 -6.46 22.10
CA PHE A 63 32.71 -6.81 20.97
C PHE A 63 31.25 -7.02 21.39
N ILE A 64 31.01 -7.71 22.51
CA ILE A 64 29.65 -7.95 23.03
C ILE A 64 28.98 -6.62 23.42
N LEU A 65 29.71 -5.72 24.09
CA LEU A 65 29.20 -4.40 24.46
C LEU A 65 28.86 -3.55 23.23
N GLU A 66 29.77 -3.47 22.26
CA GLU A 66 29.54 -2.74 21.00
C GLU A 66 28.28 -3.25 20.27
N LYS A 67 28.13 -4.58 20.20
CA LYS A 67 26.96 -5.19 19.56
C LYS A 67 25.67 -4.91 20.34
N ALA A 68 25.70 -4.95 21.67
CA ALA A 68 24.55 -4.65 22.50
C ALA A 68 24.09 -3.19 22.33
N GLU A 69 25.02 -2.24 22.32
CA GLU A 69 24.73 -0.82 22.08
C GLU A 69 24.13 -0.59 20.68
N ALA A 70 24.72 -1.21 19.65
CA ALA A 70 24.20 -1.11 18.28
C ALA A 70 22.78 -1.70 18.15
N GLN A 71 22.50 -2.80 18.84
CA GLN A 71 21.17 -3.41 18.87
C GLN A 71 20.14 -2.52 19.59
N GLU A 72 20.51 -1.91 20.70
CA GLU A 72 19.61 -0.99 21.42
C GLU A 72 19.26 0.24 20.56
N LEU A 73 20.24 0.81 19.86
CA LEU A 73 20.01 1.93 18.95
C LEU A 73 19.04 1.53 17.81
N LEU A 74 19.29 0.38 17.17
CA LEU A 74 18.41 -0.13 16.11
C LEU A 74 16.98 -0.38 16.59
N LEU A 75 16.80 -0.89 17.82
CA LEU A 75 15.48 -1.08 18.41
C LEU A 75 14.76 0.25 18.63
N ARG A 76 15.45 1.27 19.15
CA ARG A 76 14.87 2.60 19.34
C ARG A 76 14.47 3.24 18.01
N ASP A 77 15.34 3.18 17.00
CA ASP A 77 15.04 3.71 15.66
C ASP A 77 13.83 3.00 15.04
N ALA A 78 13.72 1.68 15.22
CA ALA A 78 12.58 0.90 14.75
C ALA A 78 11.27 1.26 15.50
N GLU A 79 11.34 1.48 16.82
CA GLU A 79 10.19 1.89 17.63
C GLU A 79 9.69 3.29 17.26
N ASP A 80 10.60 4.24 17.06
CA ASP A 80 10.24 5.60 16.65
C ASP A 80 9.68 5.62 15.23
N ALA A 81 10.30 4.91 14.28
CA ALA A 81 9.76 4.74 12.94
C ALA A 81 8.37 4.07 12.95
N HIS A 82 8.14 3.10 13.83
CA HIS A 82 6.84 2.46 14.00
C HIS A 82 5.80 3.43 14.54
N ARG A 83 6.15 4.24 15.54
CA ARG A 83 5.27 5.27 16.11
C ARG A 83 4.88 6.31 15.06
N ASP A 84 5.83 6.78 14.27
CA ASP A 84 5.59 7.74 13.18
C ASP A 84 4.67 7.15 12.10
N LEU A 85 4.90 5.88 11.72
CA LEU A 85 4.01 5.16 10.80
C LEU A 85 2.57 5.05 11.33
N LEU A 86 2.40 4.73 12.61
CA LEU A 86 1.07 4.66 13.24
C LEU A 86 0.38 6.02 13.28
N GLN A 87 1.12 7.09 13.58
CA GLN A 87 0.59 8.46 13.57
C GLN A 87 0.16 8.88 12.16
N MET A 88 1.03 8.70 11.16
CA MET A 88 0.69 8.99 9.75
C MET A 88 -0.52 8.20 9.28
N ARG A 89 -0.63 6.91 9.64
CA ARG A 89 -1.81 6.09 9.33
C ARG A 89 -3.08 6.64 9.98
N LYS A 90 -3.00 7.11 11.22
CA LYS A 90 -4.14 7.69 11.94
C LYS A 90 -4.60 9.00 11.29
N GLU A 91 -3.67 9.90 10.98
CA GLU A 91 -3.94 11.17 10.29
C GLU A 91 -4.55 10.92 8.90
N ARG A 92 -3.99 9.97 8.14
CA ARG A 92 -4.53 9.56 6.84
C ARG A 92 -5.96 9.02 6.98
N ARG A 93 -6.24 8.14 7.96
CA ARG A 93 -7.62 7.66 8.22
C ARG A 93 -8.60 8.78 8.53
N HIS A 94 -8.21 9.74 9.37
CA HIS A 94 -9.08 10.88 9.67
C HIS A 94 -9.35 11.73 8.42
N PHE A 95 -8.33 11.98 7.62
CA PHE A 95 -8.45 12.71 6.36
C PHE A 95 -9.41 12.02 5.38
N LEU A 96 -9.29 10.70 5.20
CA LEU A 96 -10.18 9.93 4.32
C LEU A 96 -11.63 9.90 4.83
N SER A 97 -11.83 9.79 6.14
CA SER A 97 -13.16 9.82 6.74
C SER A 97 -13.82 11.18 6.53
N PHE A 98 -13.07 12.26 6.72
CA PHE A 98 -13.52 13.61 6.44
C PHE A 98 -13.85 13.79 4.94
N LEU A 99 -12.97 13.32 4.07
CA LEU A 99 -13.16 13.36 2.62
C LEU A 99 -14.43 12.63 2.20
N SER A 100 -14.68 11.44 2.75
CA SER A 100 -15.90 10.67 2.48
C SER A 100 -17.17 11.45 2.83
N MET A 101 -17.19 12.08 4.02
CA MET A 101 -18.32 12.90 4.47
C MET A 101 -18.56 14.10 3.53
N VAL A 102 -17.52 14.89 3.25
CA VAL A 102 -17.63 16.06 2.36
C VAL A 102 -18.07 15.65 0.96
N THR A 103 -17.55 14.53 0.45
CA THR A 103 -17.83 14.08 -0.90
C THR A 103 -19.28 13.60 -1.06
N HIS A 104 -19.84 12.93 -0.03
CA HIS A 104 -21.25 12.58 0.00
C HIS A 104 -22.15 13.83 -0.02
N ASP A 105 -21.80 14.84 0.77
CA ASP A 105 -22.57 16.09 0.86
C ASP A 105 -22.48 16.94 -0.43
N LEU A 106 -21.38 16.82 -1.18
CA LEU A 106 -21.21 17.45 -2.49
C LEU A 106 -21.97 16.74 -3.62
N LYS A 107 -22.18 15.42 -3.54
CA LYS A 107 -22.85 14.65 -4.60
C LYS A 107 -24.30 15.11 -4.82
N SER A 108 -25.04 15.29 -3.73
CA SER A 108 -26.46 15.67 -3.78
C SER A 108 -26.72 17.02 -4.49
N PRO A 109 -26.03 18.13 -4.16
CA PRO A 109 -26.23 19.39 -4.86
C PRO A 109 -25.75 19.36 -6.32
N LEU A 110 -24.69 18.63 -6.66
CA LEU A 110 -24.22 18.50 -8.05
C LEU A 110 -25.24 17.78 -8.92
N VAL A 111 -25.84 16.68 -8.41
CA VAL A 111 -26.90 15.94 -9.10
C VAL A 111 -28.13 16.85 -9.31
N ALA A 112 -28.50 17.66 -8.32
CA ALA A 112 -29.62 18.60 -8.45
C ALA A 112 -29.38 19.66 -9.53
N VAL A 113 -28.21 20.32 -9.52
CA VAL A 113 -27.84 21.33 -10.53
C VAL A 113 -27.82 20.72 -11.93
N GLN A 114 -27.22 19.53 -12.08
CA GLN A 114 -27.21 18.85 -13.36
C GLN A 114 -28.62 18.49 -13.84
N GLY A 115 -29.49 18.02 -12.93
CA GLY A 115 -30.89 17.73 -13.20
C GLY A 115 -31.62 18.97 -13.76
N TYR A 116 -31.45 20.13 -13.12
CA TYR A 116 -32.04 21.38 -13.60
C TYR A 116 -31.54 21.78 -14.99
N LEU A 117 -30.23 21.65 -15.26
CA LEU A 117 -29.66 21.94 -16.58
C LEU A 117 -30.18 20.98 -17.66
N LYS A 118 -30.30 19.68 -17.35
CA LYS A 118 -30.88 18.68 -18.26
C LYS A 118 -32.37 18.95 -18.53
N VAL A 119 -33.13 19.37 -17.52
CA VAL A 119 -34.55 19.79 -17.68
C VAL A 119 -34.67 21.05 -18.52
N LEU A 120 -33.82 22.05 -18.27
CA LEU A 120 -33.78 23.30 -19.05
C LEU A 120 -33.49 23.02 -20.53
N LEU A 121 -32.51 22.14 -20.79
CA LEU A 121 -32.18 21.70 -22.16
C LEU A 121 -33.34 20.94 -22.83
N ARG A 122 -34.12 20.15 -22.09
CA ARG A 122 -35.26 19.41 -22.66
C ARG A 122 -36.52 20.25 -22.86
N LYS A 123 -36.82 21.18 -21.94
CA LYS A 123 -38.08 21.94 -21.91
C LYS A 123 -38.02 23.29 -22.61
N SER A 124 -36.82 23.84 -22.80
CA SER A 124 -36.65 25.21 -23.29
C SER A 124 -35.64 25.30 -24.44
N ALA A 125 -35.19 24.19 -25.01
CA ALA A 125 -34.26 24.19 -26.15
C ALA A 125 -34.74 25.09 -27.30
N ASP A 126 -36.03 25.06 -27.61
CA ASP A 126 -36.61 25.83 -28.73
C ASP A 126 -36.61 27.35 -28.49
N CYS A 127 -36.44 27.79 -27.22
CA CYS A 127 -36.41 29.19 -26.81
C CYS A 127 -34.99 29.70 -26.50
N LEU A 128 -33.98 28.82 -26.58
CA LEU A 128 -32.59 29.14 -26.27
C LEU A 128 -31.78 29.27 -27.56
N ASP A 129 -30.87 30.25 -27.61
CA ASP A 129 -29.95 30.34 -28.74
C ASP A 129 -28.89 29.21 -28.71
N GLU A 130 -28.27 28.95 -29.87
CA GLU A 130 -27.27 27.88 -30.01
C GLU A 130 -26.06 28.06 -29.07
N ARG A 131 -25.68 29.30 -28.74
CA ARG A 131 -24.56 29.58 -27.83
C ARG A 131 -24.92 29.18 -26.39
N MET A 132 -26.15 29.42 -25.97
CA MET A 132 -26.65 29.09 -24.64
C MET A 132 -26.83 27.58 -24.50
N ILE A 133 -27.35 26.91 -25.54
CA ILE A 133 -27.40 25.44 -25.62
C ILE A 133 -25.99 24.84 -25.50
N ALA A 134 -25.01 25.37 -26.25
CA ALA A 134 -23.62 24.92 -26.18
C ALA A 134 -22.98 25.20 -24.80
N GLY A 135 -23.34 26.32 -24.16
CA GLY A 135 -22.94 26.64 -22.78
C GLY A 135 -23.48 25.62 -21.77
N ILE A 136 -24.79 25.33 -21.82
CA ILE A 136 -25.44 24.36 -20.94
C ILE A 136 -24.85 22.96 -21.12
N ARG A 137 -24.62 22.52 -22.37
CA ARG A 137 -23.98 21.22 -22.65
C ARG A 137 -22.58 21.12 -22.05
N ARG A 138 -21.77 22.17 -22.20
CA ARG A 138 -20.43 22.23 -21.57
C ARG A 138 -20.50 22.21 -20.04
N SER A 139 -21.46 22.91 -19.44
CA SER A 139 -21.67 22.86 -17.99
C SER A 139 -22.08 21.47 -17.51
N ILE A 140 -22.95 20.77 -18.25
CA ILE A 140 -23.33 19.39 -17.94
C ILE A 140 -22.10 18.47 -18.00
N GLN A 141 -21.27 18.57 -19.05
CA GLN A 141 -20.04 17.78 -19.18
C GLN A 141 -19.06 18.03 -18.02
N ARG A 142 -18.91 19.28 -17.58
CA ARG A 142 -18.07 19.60 -16.40
C ARG A 142 -18.65 19.02 -15.12
N LEU A 143 -19.97 19.03 -14.95
CA LEU A 143 -20.63 18.41 -13.80
C LEU A 143 -20.47 16.89 -13.82
N ASP A 144 -20.54 16.24 -15.00
CA ASP A 144 -20.26 14.81 -15.15
C ASP A 144 -18.83 14.49 -14.68
N ALA A 145 -17.82 15.23 -15.15
CA ALA A 145 -16.43 15.06 -14.71
C ALA A 145 -16.25 15.31 -13.20
N MET A 146 -16.94 16.29 -12.61
CA MET A 146 -16.91 16.51 -11.15
C MET A 146 -17.56 15.36 -10.38
N MET A 147 -18.67 14.80 -10.87
CA MET A 147 -19.33 13.66 -10.23
C MET A 147 -18.47 12.39 -10.31
N GLU A 148 -17.73 12.19 -11.41
CA GLU A 148 -16.73 11.12 -11.54
C GLU A 148 -15.64 11.27 -10.48
N LEU A 149 -15.07 12.48 -10.32
CA LEU A 149 -14.06 12.77 -9.29
C LEU A 149 -14.59 12.53 -7.87
N VAL A 150 -15.80 12.98 -7.58
CA VAL A 150 -16.50 12.73 -6.31
C VAL A 150 -16.68 11.22 -6.08
N SER A 151 -17.06 10.46 -7.11
CA SER A 151 -17.18 9.00 -6.99
C SER A 151 -15.85 8.34 -6.70
N ASP A 152 -14.79 8.70 -7.44
CA ASP A 152 -13.45 8.15 -7.27
C ASP A 152 -12.85 8.45 -5.89
N LEU A 153 -13.08 9.66 -5.35
CA LEU A 153 -12.64 10.02 -4.01
C LEU A 153 -13.35 9.21 -2.91
N LEU A 154 -14.66 8.98 -3.05
CA LEU A 154 -15.40 8.09 -2.14
C LEU A 154 -14.86 6.67 -2.21
N GLU A 155 -14.51 6.23 -3.41
CA GLU A 155 -14.00 4.90 -3.66
C GLU A 155 -12.62 4.69 -3.04
N LEU A 156 -11.69 5.62 -3.26
CA LEU A 156 -10.38 5.61 -2.59
C LEU A 156 -10.52 5.60 -1.07
N SER A 157 -11.42 6.43 -0.52
CA SER A 157 -11.69 6.45 0.92
C SER A 157 -12.16 5.07 1.44
N ARG A 158 -13.06 4.42 0.71
CA ARG A 158 -13.54 3.06 1.06
C ARG A 158 -12.44 2.02 0.98
N LEU A 159 -11.64 2.04 -0.09
CA LEU A 159 -10.52 1.11 -0.28
C LEU A 159 -9.47 1.26 0.81
N GLU A 160 -9.17 2.49 1.23
CA GLU A 160 -8.19 2.73 2.30
C GLU A 160 -8.69 2.40 3.70
N SER A 161 -10.01 2.43 3.93
CA SER A 161 -10.61 2.09 5.23
C SER A 161 -10.53 0.59 5.59
N GLY A 162 -10.09 -0.28 4.67
CA GLY A 162 -9.99 -1.73 4.88
C GLY A 162 -11.34 -2.47 4.87
N GLN A 163 -12.45 -1.77 4.59
CA GLN A 163 -13.80 -2.34 4.54
C GLN A 163 -14.00 -3.36 3.40
N MET A 164 -13.09 -3.44 2.42
CA MET A 164 -13.18 -4.40 1.32
C MET A 164 -13.09 -5.86 1.78
N LEU A 165 -12.45 -6.17 2.92
CA LEU A 165 -12.31 -7.55 3.42
C LEU A 165 -13.66 -8.27 3.63
N TYR A 166 -14.74 -7.52 3.83
CA TYR A 166 -16.08 -8.07 3.97
C TYR A 166 -16.74 -8.52 2.65
N GLU A 167 -16.13 -8.21 1.50
CA GLU A 167 -16.65 -8.53 0.17
C GLU A 167 -16.00 -9.80 -0.44
N PHE A 168 -14.96 -10.36 0.19
CA PHE A 168 -14.22 -11.50 -0.36
C PHE A 168 -15.01 -12.82 -0.25
N LYS A 169 -15.09 -13.54 -1.36
CA LYS A 169 -15.72 -14.86 -1.48
C LYS A 169 -15.00 -15.69 -2.53
N THR A 170 -15.36 -16.96 -2.66
CA THR A 170 -14.92 -17.76 -3.81
C THR A 170 -15.63 -17.24 -5.07
N VAL A 171 -14.86 -16.89 -6.09
CA VAL A 171 -15.34 -16.24 -7.32
C VAL A 171 -14.84 -16.98 -8.55
N SER A 172 -15.73 -17.15 -9.53
CA SER A 172 -15.40 -17.65 -10.87
C SER A 172 -14.88 -16.52 -11.77
N TRP A 173 -13.68 -16.70 -12.34
CA TRP A 173 -13.16 -15.78 -13.35
C TRP A 173 -14.03 -15.71 -14.60
N GLU A 174 -14.75 -16.79 -14.95
CA GLU A 174 -15.63 -16.78 -16.10
C GLU A 174 -16.80 -15.80 -15.92
N GLU A 175 -17.36 -15.71 -14.72
CA GLU A 175 -18.44 -14.77 -14.40
C GLU A 175 -17.93 -13.32 -14.37
N VAL A 176 -16.77 -13.10 -13.73
CA VAL A 176 -16.14 -11.77 -13.66
C VAL A 176 -15.80 -11.24 -15.05
N LEU A 177 -15.13 -12.04 -15.88
CA LEU A 177 -14.74 -11.65 -17.24
C LEU A 177 -15.96 -11.52 -18.15
N GLY A 178 -16.96 -12.40 -18.01
CA GLY A 178 -18.20 -12.33 -18.79
C GLY A 178 -18.90 -10.99 -18.59
N ALA A 179 -19.17 -10.61 -17.33
CA ALA A 179 -19.80 -9.34 -17.01
C ALA A 179 -18.95 -8.13 -17.45
N ALA A 180 -17.63 -8.20 -17.27
CA ALA A 180 -16.73 -7.13 -17.68
C ALA A 180 -16.69 -6.92 -19.20
N VAL A 181 -16.75 -8.01 -19.98
CA VAL A 181 -16.78 -7.97 -21.45
C VAL A 181 -18.10 -7.36 -21.94
N GLU A 182 -19.24 -7.72 -21.35
CA GLU A 182 -20.54 -7.12 -21.70
C GLU A 182 -20.52 -5.60 -21.50
N MET A 183 -20.09 -5.13 -20.32
CA MET A 183 -19.94 -3.70 -20.05
C MET A 183 -18.92 -3.03 -20.98
N ALA A 184 -17.86 -3.73 -21.37
CA ALA A 184 -16.89 -3.21 -22.33
C ALA A 184 -17.50 -2.96 -23.71
N HIS A 185 -18.37 -3.85 -24.18
CA HIS A 185 -19.10 -3.65 -25.43
C HIS A 185 -20.00 -2.42 -25.36
N GLU A 186 -20.74 -2.22 -24.27
CA GLU A 186 -21.61 -1.05 -24.08
C GLU A 186 -20.83 0.27 -24.11
N LEU A 187 -19.65 0.32 -23.48
CA LEU A 187 -18.79 1.51 -23.49
C LEU A 187 -18.14 1.78 -24.85
N ALA A 188 -17.81 0.73 -25.60
CA ALA A 188 -17.10 0.81 -26.87
C ALA A 188 -18.01 1.14 -28.06
N GLU A 189 -19.28 0.72 -28.01
CA GLU A 189 -20.27 0.86 -29.10
C GLU A 189 -20.39 2.30 -29.63
N PRO A 190 -20.51 3.35 -28.80
CA PRO A 190 -20.71 4.73 -29.30
C PRO A 190 -19.51 5.28 -30.09
N LYS A 191 -18.30 4.72 -29.90
CA LYS A 191 -17.10 5.06 -30.66
C LYS A 191 -16.84 4.07 -31.82
N GLY A 192 -17.67 3.04 -31.97
CA GLY A 192 -17.45 1.96 -32.94
C GLY A 192 -16.16 1.19 -32.71
N ILE A 193 -15.70 1.10 -31.45
CA ILE A 193 -14.49 0.37 -31.10
C ILE A 193 -14.82 -1.13 -31.02
N THR A 194 -13.97 -1.96 -31.63
CA THR A 194 -14.13 -3.42 -31.58
C THR A 194 -13.54 -3.97 -30.29
N VAL A 195 -14.33 -4.69 -29.49
CA VAL A 195 -13.86 -5.42 -28.31
C VAL A 195 -13.62 -6.88 -28.70
N ALA A 196 -12.39 -7.36 -28.51
CA ALA A 196 -11.97 -8.73 -28.73
C ALA A 196 -11.58 -9.41 -27.40
N THR A 197 -11.70 -10.73 -27.33
CA THR A 197 -11.33 -11.51 -26.13
C THR A 197 -10.38 -12.66 -26.48
N GLU A 198 -9.34 -12.83 -25.67
CA GLU A 198 -8.37 -13.93 -25.77
C GLU A 198 -8.23 -14.58 -24.38
N ILE A 199 -9.18 -15.45 -24.04
CA ILE A 199 -9.28 -16.09 -22.71
C ILE A 199 -8.81 -17.54 -22.83
N HIS A 200 -7.65 -17.84 -22.23
CA HIS A 200 -7.09 -19.18 -22.14
C HIS A 200 -7.70 -19.93 -20.96
N ARG A 201 -8.57 -20.89 -21.25
CA ARG A 201 -9.28 -21.71 -20.27
C ARG A 201 -8.57 -23.05 -20.01
N PRO A 202 -8.79 -23.70 -18.85
CA PRO A 202 -9.62 -23.26 -17.72
C PRO A 202 -8.93 -22.21 -16.84
N LEU A 203 -9.71 -21.30 -16.25
CA LEU A 203 -9.26 -20.41 -15.19
C LEU A 203 -9.76 -20.94 -13.84
N PRO A 204 -8.92 -21.00 -12.79
CA PRO A 204 -9.32 -21.50 -11.48
C PRO A 204 -10.24 -20.52 -10.76
N GLU A 205 -11.00 -20.98 -9.77
CA GLU A 205 -11.66 -20.08 -8.82
C GLU A 205 -10.64 -19.39 -7.92
N VAL A 206 -10.95 -18.16 -7.49
CA VAL A 206 -10.10 -17.37 -6.60
C VAL A 206 -10.90 -16.83 -5.41
N PHE A 207 -10.23 -16.57 -4.30
CA PHE A 207 -10.84 -15.88 -3.16
C PHE A 207 -10.68 -14.36 -3.33
N ALA A 208 -11.73 -13.69 -3.77
CA ALA A 208 -11.70 -12.30 -4.22
C ALA A 208 -13.05 -11.60 -4.04
N SER A 209 -13.07 -10.27 -4.22
CA SER A 209 -14.32 -9.53 -4.41
C SER A 209 -14.64 -9.41 -5.90
N ASP A 210 -15.70 -10.09 -6.35
CA ASP A 210 -16.16 -10.06 -7.75
C ASP A 210 -16.48 -8.65 -8.23
N ILE A 211 -17.19 -7.87 -7.40
CA ILE A 211 -17.55 -6.47 -7.68
C ILE A 211 -16.28 -5.63 -7.93
N ARG A 212 -15.23 -5.84 -7.13
CA ARG A 212 -13.97 -5.07 -7.25
C ARG A 212 -13.14 -5.50 -8.44
N LEU A 213 -13.11 -6.79 -8.76
CA LEU A 213 -12.45 -7.27 -9.97
C LEU A 213 -13.15 -6.77 -11.23
N GLN A 214 -14.50 -6.78 -11.25
CA GLN A 214 -15.28 -6.19 -12.34
C GLN A 214 -15.00 -4.69 -12.50
N GLN A 215 -14.96 -3.96 -11.39
CA GLN A 215 -14.65 -2.53 -11.34
C GLN A 215 -13.23 -2.24 -11.86
N LEU A 216 -12.24 -3.03 -11.44
CA LEU A 216 -10.86 -2.96 -11.92
C LEU A 216 -10.82 -3.09 -13.45
N ILE A 217 -11.44 -4.13 -14.00
CA ILE A 217 -11.45 -4.35 -15.46
C ILE A 217 -12.20 -3.21 -16.17
N LEU A 218 -13.33 -2.74 -15.61
CA LEU A 218 -14.10 -1.63 -16.17
C LEU A 218 -13.30 -0.34 -16.23
N ASN A 219 -12.51 -0.03 -15.20
CA ASN A 219 -11.63 1.14 -15.18
C ASN A 219 -10.54 1.04 -16.25
N LEU A 220 -9.95 -0.14 -16.45
CA LEU A 220 -8.98 -0.37 -17.51
C LEU A 220 -9.62 -0.22 -18.90
N VAL A 221 -10.80 -0.82 -19.11
CA VAL A 221 -11.56 -0.72 -20.36
C VAL A 221 -11.98 0.72 -20.65
N SER A 222 -12.48 1.45 -19.65
CA SER A 222 -12.87 2.86 -19.80
C SER A 222 -11.68 3.72 -20.22
N ASN A 223 -10.52 3.52 -19.61
CA ASN A 223 -9.28 4.16 -20.03
C ASN A 223 -8.92 3.81 -21.49
N SER A 224 -8.98 2.54 -21.86
CA SER A 224 -8.71 2.09 -23.23
C SER A 224 -9.69 2.70 -24.24
N VAL A 225 -11.00 2.73 -23.95
CA VAL A 225 -12.03 3.36 -24.81
C VAL A 225 -11.79 4.86 -24.95
N ARG A 226 -11.30 5.53 -23.90
CA ARG A 226 -10.98 6.96 -23.95
C ARG A 226 -9.87 7.25 -24.95
N PHE A 227 -8.75 6.52 -24.89
CA PHE A 227 -7.55 6.78 -25.69
C PHE A 227 -7.50 6.07 -27.05
N THR A 228 -8.41 5.12 -27.29
CA THR A 228 -8.55 4.47 -28.60
C THR A 228 -9.33 5.38 -29.58
N PRO A 229 -8.81 5.62 -30.80
CA PRO A 229 -9.54 6.35 -31.81
C PRO A 229 -10.80 5.58 -32.27
N ARG A 230 -11.77 6.30 -32.85
CA ARG A 230 -12.99 5.67 -33.40
C ARG A 230 -12.63 4.60 -34.42
N GLY A 231 -13.31 3.45 -34.36
CA GLY A 231 -13.04 2.30 -35.22
C GLY A 231 -11.80 1.47 -34.83
N GLY A 232 -11.11 1.81 -33.75
CA GLY A 232 -9.98 1.03 -33.23
C GLY A 232 -10.41 -0.26 -32.53
N ARG A 233 -9.45 -0.91 -31.87
CA ARG A 233 -9.65 -2.19 -31.17
C ARG A 233 -9.17 -2.15 -29.72
N ILE A 234 -9.90 -2.86 -28.85
CA ILE A 234 -9.50 -3.21 -27.49
C ILE A 234 -9.54 -4.74 -27.36
N THR A 235 -8.53 -5.33 -26.74
CA THR A 235 -8.43 -6.78 -26.53
C THR A 235 -8.31 -7.08 -25.04
N ILE A 236 -9.24 -7.88 -24.51
CA ILE A 236 -9.19 -8.37 -23.12
C ILE A 236 -8.60 -9.78 -23.13
N ARG A 237 -7.46 -9.96 -22.46
CA ARG A 237 -6.75 -11.24 -22.36
C ARG A 237 -6.83 -11.77 -20.94
N ALA A 238 -6.98 -13.08 -20.80
CA ALA A 238 -6.87 -13.74 -19.49
C ALA A 238 -6.22 -15.11 -19.64
N ARG A 239 -5.28 -15.43 -18.75
CA ARG A 239 -4.61 -16.74 -18.70
C ARG A 239 -4.17 -17.08 -17.29
N LEU A 240 -4.10 -18.37 -16.99
CA LEU A 240 -3.39 -18.87 -15.82
C LEU A 240 -1.89 -18.93 -16.13
N GLU A 241 -1.07 -18.32 -15.29
CA GLU A 241 0.39 -18.38 -15.38
C GLU A 241 0.98 -18.62 -13.99
N ASN A 242 1.68 -19.75 -13.83
CA ASN A 242 2.13 -20.26 -12.53
C ASN A 242 0.95 -20.33 -11.54
N ASP A 243 1.05 -19.65 -10.41
CA ASP A 243 0.04 -19.59 -9.35
C ASP A 243 -0.77 -18.29 -9.37
N ALA A 244 -0.93 -17.64 -10.53
CA ALA A 244 -1.73 -16.42 -10.65
C ALA A 244 -2.54 -16.38 -11.94
N VAL A 245 -3.74 -15.80 -11.87
CA VAL A 245 -4.51 -15.43 -13.06
C VAL A 245 -4.07 -14.06 -13.52
N ILE A 246 -3.55 -14.00 -14.75
CA ILE A 246 -3.08 -12.78 -15.40
C ILE A 246 -4.16 -12.28 -16.33
N VAL A 247 -4.58 -11.03 -16.14
CA VAL A 247 -5.60 -10.37 -16.95
C VAL A 247 -5.03 -9.07 -17.51
N GLY A 248 -5.17 -8.88 -18.82
CA GLY A 248 -4.66 -7.70 -19.51
C GLY A 248 -5.74 -7.04 -20.37
N VAL A 249 -5.73 -5.71 -20.40
CA VAL A 249 -6.52 -4.91 -21.34
C VAL A 249 -5.54 -4.18 -22.25
N GLU A 250 -5.61 -4.48 -23.54
CA GLU A 250 -4.79 -3.87 -24.58
C GLU A 250 -5.64 -2.98 -25.48
N ASP A 251 -5.16 -1.77 -25.75
CA ASP A 251 -5.74 -0.87 -26.74
C ASP A 251 -4.80 -0.57 -27.90
N GLU A 252 -5.36 -0.12 -29.02
CA GLU A 252 -4.63 0.43 -30.17
C GLU A 252 -4.56 1.97 -30.14
N GLY A 253 -4.55 2.57 -28.94
CA GLY A 253 -4.54 4.01 -28.74
C GLY A 253 -3.19 4.68 -29.06
N THR A 254 -3.06 5.94 -28.63
CA THR A 254 -1.86 6.77 -28.86
C THR A 254 -0.61 6.29 -28.12
N GLY A 255 -0.77 5.35 -27.18
CA GLY A 255 0.30 4.90 -26.29
C GLY A 255 0.61 5.92 -25.19
N ILE A 256 1.59 5.57 -24.36
CA ILE A 256 2.11 6.34 -23.22
C ILE A 256 3.61 6.52 -23.41
N GLU A 257 4.09 7.74 -23.20
CA GLU A 257 5.53 8.05 -23.25
C GLU A 257 6.29 7.29 -22.15
N PRO A 258 7.50 6.75 -22.42
CA PRO A 258 8.26 5.96 -21.46
C PRO A 258 8.51 6.68 -20.12
N GLU A 259 8.69 8.00 -20.14
CA GLU A 259 8.91 8.84 -18.96
C GLU A 259 7.66 8.94 -18.08
N LYS A 260 6.47 8.73 -18.66
CA LYS A 260 5.19 8.81 -17.97
C LYS A 260 4.77 7.47 -17.35
N LEU A 261 5.21 6.35 -17.91
CA LEU A 261 4.86 4.98 -17.47
C LEU A 261 5.05 4.73 -15.96
N PRO A 262 6.15 5.17 -15.30
CA PRO A 262 6.33 4.95 -13.86
C PRO A 262 5.27 5.64 -12.99
N HIS A 263 4.66 6.71 -13.49
CA HIS A 263 3.79 7.60 -12.73
C HIS A 263 2.30 7.34 -12.94
N ILE A 264 1.91 6.52 -13.94
CA ILE A 264 0.49 6.35 -14.32
C ILE A 264 -0.40 5.76 -13.21
N PHE A 265 0.20 5.12 -12.21
CA PHE A 265 -0.50 4.55 -11.06
C PHE A 265 -0.48 5.48 -9.82
N GLU A 266 0.14 6.66 -9.91
CA GLU A 266 0.13 7.66 -8.84
C GLU A 266 -1.23 8.37 -8.77
N GLU A 267 -1.64 8.75 -7.56
CA GLU A 267 -2.90 9.45 -7.34
C GLU A 267 -2.86 10.84 -7.99
N PHE A 268 -3.97 11.23 -8.64
CA PHE A 268 -4.13 12.50 -9.36
C PHE A 268 -3.21 12.69 -10.57
N TYR A 269 -2.48 11.65 -10.99
CA TYR A 269 -1.62 11.74 -12.15
C TYR A 269 -2.43 11.81 -13.44
N LYS A 270 -2.11 12.79 -14.29
CA LYS A 270 -2.66 12.95 -15.64
C LYS A 270 -1.52 13.12 -16.63
N GLY A 271 -1.55 12.33 -17.71
CA GLY A 271 -0.57 12.47 -18.81
C GLY A 271 -0.67 13.82 -19.54
N ASP A 272 -1.83 14.48 -19.44
CA ASP A 272 -2.07 15.86 -19.85
C ASP A 272 -2.89 16.58 -18.74
N PRO A 273 -2.28 17.51 -17.97
CA PRO A 273 -2.95 18.24 -16.91
C PRO A 273 -4.12 19.11 -17.37
N GLU A 274 -4.09 19.58 -18.63
CA GLU A 274 -5.14 20.44 -19.21
C GLU A 274 -6.31 19.63 -19.78
N SER A 275 -6.18 18.30 -19.83
CA SER A 275 -7.26 17.44 -20.30
C SER A 275 -8.45 17.49 -19.32
N PRO A 276 -9.65 17.86 -19.79
CA PRO A 276 -10.86 17.80 -18.99
C PRO A 276 -11.33 16.36 -18.73
N GLU A 277 -10.70 15.37 -19.36
CA GLU A 277 -11.07 13.97 -19.27
C GLU A 277 -10.26 13.23 -18.19
N GLY A 278 -10.97 12.45 -17.37
CA GLY A 278 -10.38 11.62 -16.31
C GLY A 278 -10.00 12.41 -15.06
N THR A 279 -10.08 11.73 -13.92
CA THR A 279 -9.80 12.29 -12.59
C THR A 279 -8.33 12.16 -12.19
N GLY A 280 -7.60 11.25 -12.85
CA GLY A 280 -6.26 10.81 -12.43
C GLY A 280 -6.29 9.79 -11.28
N LEU A 281 -7.47 9.26 -10.91
CA LEU A 281 -7.63 8.31 -9.81
C LEU A 281 -7.97 6.89 -10.28
N GLY A 282 -8.46 6.72 -11.50
CA GLY A 282 -8.87 5.39 -12.00
C GLY A 282 -7.77 4.32 -11.92
N LEU A 283 -6.54 4.63 -12.34
CA LEU A 283 -5.42 3.67 -12.28
C LEU A 283 -4.86 3.47 -10.87
N SER A 284 -4.89 4.49 -10.00
CA SER A 284 -4.48 4.31 -8.60
C SER A 284 -5.51 3.46 -7.82
N ILE A 285 -6.80 3.61 -8.13
CA ILE A 285 -7.88 2.71 -7.66
C ILE A 285 -7.62 1.27 -8.14
N CYS A 286 -7.28 1.08 -9.41
CA CYS A 286 -6.94 -0.23 -9.97
C CYS A 286 -5.79 -0.87 -9.18
N LYS A 287 -4.70 -0.12 -8.98
CA LYS A 287 -3.56 -0.59 -8.19
C LYS A 287 -3.97 -0.97 -6.77
N ARG A 288 -4.80 -0.15 -6.11
CA ARG A 288 -5.25 -0.45 -4.75
C ARG A 288 -6.10 -1.72 -4.66
N ILE A 289 -6.98 -1.94 -5.64
CA ILE A 289 -7.77 -3.19 -5.72
C ILE A 289 -6.82 -4.38 -5.88
N VAL A 290 -5.85 -4.31 -6.79
CA VAL A 290 -4.89 -5.39 -7.03
C VAL A 290 -4.01 -5.66 -5.81
N ASP A 291 -3.49 -4.62 -5.15
CA ASP A 291 -2.68 -4.73 -3.94
C ASP A 291 -3.46 -5.43 -2.81
N GLN A 292 -4.75 -5.13 -2.66
CA GLN A 292 -5.63 -5.78 -1.66
C GLN A 292 -5.93 -7.24 -1.98
N HIS A 293 -5.79 -7.65 -3.24
CA HIS A 293 -5.85 -9.04 -3.66
C HIS A 293 -4.46 -9.70 -3.70
N HIS A 294 -3.44 -9.06 -3.10
CA HIS A 294 -2.05 -9.52 -3.07
C HIS A 294 -1.44 -9.73 -4.47
N GLY A 295 -1.95 -9.00 -5.44
CA GLY A 295 -1.54 -9.06 -6.83
C GLY A 295 -0.44 -8.08 -7.21
N ALA A 296 -0.21 -7.97 -8.51
CA ALA A 296 0.64 -6.95 -9.11
C ALA A 296 -0.05 -6.37 -10.34
N ILE A 297 0.16 -5.08 -10.61
CA ILE A 297 -0.34 -4.39 -11.81
C ILE A 297 0.82 -3.65 -12.47
N TRP A 298 0.87 -3.69 -13.80
CA TRP A 298 1.89 -3.04 -14.60
C TRP A 298 1.32 -2.61 -15.95
N ALA A 299 2.04 -1.77 -16.67
CA ALA A 299 1.67 -1.33 -18.00
C ALA A 299 2.86 -1.37 -18.96
N GLU A 300 2.56 -1.64 -20.21
CA GLU A 300 3.52 -1.69 -21.31
C GLU A 300 3.02 -0.77 -22.42
N SER A 301 3.84 0.21 -22.81
CA SER A 301 3.55 1.08 -23.94
C SER A 301 4.85 1.61 -24.59
N PRO A 302 4.97 1.59 -25.94
CA PRO A 302 4.11 0.83 -26.84
C PRO A 302 4.18 -0.67 -26.53
N VAL A 303 3.10 -1.39 -26.80
CA VAL A 303 3.03 -2.84 -26.56
C VAL A 303 4.17 -3.54 -27.33
N PRO A 304 5.00 -4.39 -26.69
CA PRO A 304 6.22 -4.92 -27.30
C PRO A 304 5.99 -5.66 -28.63
N GLU A 305 4.90 -6.44 -28.73
CA GLU A 305 4.63 -7.29 -29.89
C GLU A 305 4.02 -6.52 -31.05
N THR A 306 3.11 -5.57 -30.78
CA THR A 306 2.38 -4.81 -31.82
C THR A 306 3.04 -3.47 -32.14
N LYS A 307 3.95 -2.99 -31.27
CA LYS A 307 4.59 -1.67 -31.28
C LYS A 307 3.59 -0.50 -31.32
N LYS A 308 2.37 -0.70 -30.79
CA LYS A 308 1.29 0.29 -30.78
C LYS A 308 0.50 0.21 -29.48
N GLY A 309 -0.13 1.33 -29.12
CA GLY A 309 -1.07 1.42 -28.00
C GLY A 309 -0.50 1.06 -26.64
N THR A 310 -1.37 0.65 -25.73
CA THR A 310 -1.03 0.39 -24.33
C THR A 310 -1.62 -0.94 -23.91
N ARG A 311 -0.86 -1.73 -23.15
CA ARG A 311 -1.37 -2.91 -22.44
C ARG A 311 -1.21 -2.69 -20.95
N VAL A 312 -2.33 -2.64 -20.21
CA VAL A 312 -2.32 -2.65 -18.75
C VAL A 312 -2.69 -4.05 -18.28
N THR A 313 -1.83 -4.66 -17.46
CA THR A 313 -1.94 -6.05 -17.03
C THR A 313 -1.90 -6.13 -15.52
N PHE A 314 -2.70 -7.01 -14.94
CA PHE A 314 -2.67 -7.33 -13.52
C PHE A 314 -2.69 -8.84 -13.27
N SER A 315 -2.21 -9.24 -12.09
CA SER A 315 -2.15 -10.63 -11.65
C SER A 315 -2.89 -10.81 -10.33
N ILE A 316 -3.75 -11.82 -10.22
CA ILE A 316 -4.37 -12.22 -8.94
C ILE A 316 -3.90 -13.62 -8.58
N PRO A 317 -3.21 -13.82 -7.44
CA PRO A 317 -2.76 -15.13 -7.00
C PRO A 317 -3.90 -16.12 -6.77
N VAL A 318 -3.67 -17.37 -7.13
CA VAL A 318 -4.55 -18.51 -6.86
C VAL A 318 -4.22 -19.03 -5.45
N GLY A 319 -5.23 -19.18 -4.60
CA GLY A 319 -5.07 -19.84 -3.29
C GLY A 319 -4.60 -18.96 -2.12
N VAL A 320 -4.48 -17.64 -2.29
CA VAL A 320 -4.35 -16.73 -1.14
C VAL A 320 -5.72 -16.62 -0.47
N ILE A 321 -5.93 -17.43 0.57
CA ILE A 321 -7.00 -17.19 1.53
C ILE A 321 -6.55 -15.98 2.35
N CYS A 322 -7.19 -14.82 2.18
CA CYS A 322 -7.07 -13.74 3.16
C CYS A 322 -7.54 -14.31 4.50
N ARG A 323 -6.60 -14.72 5.36
CA ARG A 323 -6.94 -15.25 6.69
C ARG A 323 -7.60 -14.11 7.46
N LEU A 324 -8.76 -14.41 8.04
CA LEU A 324 -9.49 -13.58 8.99
C LEU A 324 -8.67 -13.16 10.25
N GLU A 325 -7.39 -13.53 10.35
CA GLU A 325 -6.49 -13.17 11.45
C GLU A 325 -6.19 -11.66 11.52
N ASP A 326 -6.40 -10.91 10.42
CA ASP A 326 -6.31 -9.44 10.44
C ASP A 326 -7.52 -8.74 11.10
N LYS A 327 -8.56 -9.47 11.54
CA LYS A 327 -9.70 -8.89 12.29
C LYS A 327 -9.32 -8.39 13.69
N TRP A 328 -8.30 -8.97 14.32
CA TRP A 328 -7.92 -8.61 15.71
C TRP A 328 -7.37 -7.17 15.82
N LEU A 329 -6.95 -6.54 14.71
CA LEU A 329 -6.50 -5.15 14.68
C LEU A 329 -7.65 -4.12 14.57
N LEU A 330 -8.90 -4.56 14.36
CA LEU A 330 -10.06 -3.66 14.19
C LEU A 330 -11.02 -3.66 15.39
N GLU A 331 -10.96 -4.66 16.27
CA GLU A 331 -11.91 -4.82 17.39
C GLU A 331 -11.54 -4.05 18.68
N GLU A 332 -10.36 -3.44 18.79
CA GLU A 332 -10.01 -2.60 19.96
C GLU A 332 -10.79 -1.27 20.06
N ASN A 333 -11.66 -0.95 19.10
CA ASN A 333 -12.44 0.29 19.08
C ASN A 333 -13.90 0.16 19.54
N VAL A 334 -14.28 -0.95 20.18
CA VAL A 334 -15.57 -1.03 20.88
C VAL A 334 -15.30 -1.02 22.38
N SER A 335 -15.49 0.15 23.00
CA SER A 335 -15.54 0.31 24.45
C SER A 335 -16.42 -0.80 25.07
N PRO A 336 -15.92 -1.61 26.02
CA PRO A 336 -16.80 -2.50 26.76
C PRO A 336 -17.67 -1.63 27.67
N SER A 337 -18.93 -1.44 27.30
CA SER A 337 -19.95 -1.00 28.24
C SER A 337 -19.96 -1.99 29.41
N LEU A 338 -19.52 -1.50 30.58
CA LEU A 338 -19.49 -2.23 31.83
C LEU A 338 -20.84 -2.93 32.07
N PRO A 339 -20.87 -4.24 32.38
CA PRO A 339 -22.09 -4.87 32.84
C PRO A 339 -22.50 -4.26 34.19
N GLY A 340 -23.74 -3.79 34.25
CA GLY A 340 -24.34 -3.20 35.44
C GLY A 340 -24.21 -4.11 36.66
N LYS A 341 -23.84 -3.51 37.79
CA LYS A 341 -23.79 -4.15 39.10
C LYS A 341 -25.09 -4.95 39.35
N PRO A 342 -25.01 -6.19 39.85
CA PRO A 342 -26.18 -6.87 40.38
C PRO A 342 -26.66 -6.11 41.63
N LYS A 343 -27.94 -5.70 41.62
CA LYS A 343 -28.63 -5.28 42.85
C LYS A 343 -28.66 -6.49 43.79
N GLY A 344 -27.85 -6.46 44.83
CA GLY A 344 -28.00 -7.33 45.98
C GLY A 344 -29.36 -7.09 46.63
N GLY A 345 -30.06 -8.18 46.94
CA GLY A 345 -31.29 -8.16 47.72
C GLY A 345 -31.04 -8.09 49.24
N LYS A 346 -32.17 -8.00 49.97
CA LYS A 346 -32.42 -7.85 51.41
C LYS A 346 -32.71 -6.38 51.77
N GLU A 347 -33.87 -6.00 52.29
CA GLU A 347 -34.97 -6.69 53.01
C GLU A 347 -36.35 -6.37 52.41
#